data_AF-A0A7J5EH94-F1
#
_entry.id   AF-A0A7J5EH94-F1
#
_cell.length_a   1.000
_cell.length_b   1.000
_cell.length_c   1.000
_cell.angle_alpha   90.00
_cell.angle_beta   90.00
_cell.angle_gamma   90.00
#
_symmetry.space_group_name_H-M   'P 1'
#
loop_
_entity.id
_entity.type
_entity.pdbx_description
1 polymer ?
#
loop_
_entity_poly.entity_id
_entity_poly.type
_entity_poly.pdbx_seq_one_letter_code
_entity_poly.pdbx_strand_id
1 'polypeptide(L)'
;MSPPDDEAFVTVPERSKAPRGVVRGFTLTVVDGAEPGKRFESDGAVCAIGSHAMCRLVIRDPMVSRFHCEIRADRKGARLRDTDSLNGTQVDGVRVVEAYLEHGSR
;
A
#
# COMPACT_ATOMS: atom_id res chain seq x y z
N MET A 1 27.21 -30.77 9.42
CA MET A 1 25.88 -30.25 9.79
C MET A 1 25.90 -28.76 9.47
N SER A 2 25.47 -28.43 8.27
CA SER A 2 25.36 -27.06 7.74
C SER A 2 23.87 -26.83 7.43
N PRO A 3 23.31 -25.65 7.74
CA PRO A 3 21.88 -25.40 7.54
C PRO A 3 21.52 -25.43 6.04
N PRO A 4 20.29 -25.83 5.69
CA PRO A 4 19.84 -25.98 4.31
C PRO A 4 19.50 -24.63 3.68
N ASP A 5 19.49 -24.66 2.36
CA ASP A 5 19.27 -23.58 1.40
C ASP A 5 18.04 -22.71 1.73
N ASP A 6 18.28 -21.42 1.97
CA ASP A 6 17.26 -20.36 1.94
C ASP A 6 16.96 -20.03 0.46
N GLU A 7 16.28 -20.93 -0.24
CA GLU A 7 15.60 -20.58 -1.49
C GLU A 7 14.40 -19.70 -1.15
N ALA A 8 14.65 -18.39 -1.06
CA ALA A 8 13.60 -17.39 -0.97
C ALA A 8 12.72 -17.46 -2.24
N PHE A 9 11.54 -18.08 -2.11
CA PHE A 9 10.56 -18.11 -3.18
C PHE A 9 10.07 -16.68 -3.46
N VAL A 10 10.45 -16.14 -4.62
CA VAL A 10 9.89 -14.91 -5.16
C VAL A 10 8.69 -15.28 -6.02
N THR A 11 7.49 -15.06 -5.51
CA THR A 11 6.28 -15.13 -6.34
C THR A 11 6.25 -13.91 -7.25
N VAL A 12 6.45 -14.13 -8.55
CA VAL A 12 6.30 -13.10 -9.58
C VAL A 12 4.86 -13.21 -10.12
N PRO A 13 3.95 -12.27 -9.85
CA PRO A 13 2.65 -12.29 -10.50
C PRO A 13 2.82 -12.02 -12.01
N GLU A 14 2.38 -12.97 -12.83
CA GLU A 14 2.29 -12.80 -14.29
C GLU A 14 1.20 -11.77 -14.67
N ARG A 15 1.47 -11.04 -15.75
CA ARG A 15 0.87 -9.74 -16.11
C ARG A 15 -0.35 -9.90 -17.04
N SER A 16 -1.41 -9.11 -16.84
CA SER A 16 -2.25 -8.41 -17.88
C SER A 16 -3.50 -7.75 -17.21
N LYS A 17 -4.12 -6.61 -17.60
CA LYS A 17 -4.03 -5.63 -18.72
C LYS A 17 -4.92 -4.37 -18.43
N ALA A 18 -4.65 -3.26 -19.16
CA ALA A 18 -5.52 -2.10 -19.50
C ALA A 18 -5.20 -0.72 -18.81
N PRO A 19 -5.61 0.39 -19.45
CA PRO A 19 -4.72 1.44 -19.94
C PRO A 19 -4.02 2.22 -18.82
N ARG A 20 -2.73 2.49 -19.00
CA ARG A 20 -1.96 3.42 -18.15
C ARG A 20 -2.37 4.85 -18.50
N GLY A 21 -3.55 5.24 -18.06
CA GLY A 21 -3.93 6.63 -17.92
C GLY A 21 -3.07 7.26 -16.81
N VAL A 22 -2.67 8.51 -16.97
CA VAL A 22 -2.01 9.26 -15.90
C VAL A 22 -2.99 9.33 -14.73
N VAL A 23 -2.73 8.57 -13.66
CA VAL A 23 -3.52 8.68 -12.43
C VAL A 23 -3.19 10.04 -11.84
N ARG A 24 -4.13 10.99 -11.99
CA ARG A 24 -4.01 12.35 -11.42
C ARG A 24 -4.39 12.39 -9.94
N GLY A 25 -5.04 11.34 -9.44
CA GLY A 25 -5.40 11.14 -8.05
C GLY A 25 -6.09 9.81 -7.81
N PHE A 26 -6.21 9.42 -6.56
CA PHE A 26 -6.87 8.20 -6.09
C PHE A 26 -7.71 8.50 -4.84
N THR A 27 -8.68 7.63 -4.56
CA THR A 27 -9.48 7.67 -3.34
C THR A 27 -9.24 6.40 -2.56
N LEU A 28 -9.03 6.54 -1.25
CA LEU A 28 -8.97 5.43 -0.31
C LEU A 28 -10.22 5.43 0.55
N THR A 29 -10.73 4.25 0.87
CA THR A 29 -11.80 4.08 1.86
C THR A 29 -11.33 3.08 2.88
N VAL A 30 -11.43 3.44 4.16
CA VAL A 30 -11.19 2.50 5.26
C VAL A 30 -12.36 1.53 5.28
N VAL A 31 -12.10 0.25 5.04
CA VAL A 31 -13.13 -0.80 4.97
C VAL A 31 -13.28 -1.58 6.28
N ASP A 32 -12.26 -1.55 7.14
CA ASP A 32 -12.22 -2.24 8.42
C ASP A 32 -11.34 -1.48 9.43
N GLY A 33 -11.43 -1.83 10.71
CA GLY A 33 -10.69 -1.22 11.82
C GLY A 33 -11.48 -0.14 12.57
N ALA A 34 -10.77 0.81 13.19
CA ALA A 34 -11.36 1.78 14.11
C ALA A 34 -12.24 2.86 13.45
N GLU A 35 -12.05 3.14 12.16
CA GLU A 35 -12.77 4.21 11.45
C GLU A 35 -13.37 3.74 10.09
N PRO A 36 -14.23 2.70 10.03
CA PRO A 36 -14.79 2.23 8.76
C PRO A 36 -15.62 3.32 8.07
N GLY A 37 -15.53 3.37 6.74
CA GLY A 37 -16.21 4.36 5.90
C GLY A 37 -15.48 5.70 5.78
N LYS A 38 -14.40 5.94 6.56
CA LYS A 38 -13.54 7.11 6.38
C LYS A 38 -12.95 7.10 4.97
N ARG A 39 -13.10 8.22 4.26
CA ARG A 39 -12.59 8.40 2.90
C ARG A 39 -11.46 9.40 2.89
N PHE A 40 -10.48 9.14 2.03
CA PHE A 40 -9.39 10.04 1.74
C PHE A 40 -9.28 10.23 0.24
N GLU A 41 -9.26 11.48 -0.23
CA GLU A 41 -8.99 11.82 -1.62
C GLU A 41 -7.58 12.41 -1.71
N SER A 42 -6.79 11.91 -2.66
CA SER A 42 -5.46 12.47 -2.90
C SER A 42 -5.57 13.86 -3.50
N ASP A 43 -4.85 14.81 -2.94
CA ASP A 43 -4.71 16.18 -3.44
C ASP A 43 -3.27 16.50 -3.90
N GLY A 44 -2.46 15.44 -4.09
CA GLY A 44 -1.09 15.51 -4.54
C GLY A 44 -0.56 14.15 -4.97
N ALA A 45 0.70 14.13 -5.41
CA ALA A 45 1.31 12.91 -5.94
C ALA A 45 1.69 11.88 -4.86
N VAL A 46 1.76 12.26 -3.57
CA VAL A 46 2.23 11.39 -2.47
C VAL A 46 1.25 11.36 -1.31
N CYS A 47 0.70 10.17 -1.09
CA CYS A 47 -0.06 9.61 0.03
C CYS A 47 0.72 9.02 1.19
N ALA A 48 1.14 9.72 2.26
CA ALA A 48 1.70 9.04 3.44
C ALA A 48 0.59 8.48 4.36
N ILE A 49 0.69 7.20 4.75
CA ILE A 49 -0.29 6.50 5.57
C ILE A 49 0.40 5.94 6.82
N GLY A 50 -0.22 6.14 7.98
CA GLY A 50 0.32 5.64 9.25
C GLY A 50 -0.45 6.16 10.46
N SER A 51 0.01 5.82 11.65
CA SER A 51 -0.61 6.27 12.91
C SER A 51 -0.11 7.63 13.38
N HIS A 52 0.98 8.15 12.81
CA HIS A 52 1.53 9.46 13.18
C HIS A 52 0.72 10.61 12.56
N ALA A 53 0.55 11.70 13.30
CA ALA A 53 -0.22 12.88 12.88
C ALA A 53 0.35 13.62 11.65
N MET A 54 1.61 13.35 11.28
CA MET A 54 2.22 13.89 10.06
C MET A 54 1.82 13.12 8.80
N CYS A 55 1.18 11.94 8.93
CA CYS A 55 0.66 11.21 7.79
C CYS A 55 -0.55 11.93 7.20
N ARG A 56 -0.68 11.81 5.88
CA ARG A 56 -1.78 12.40 5.13
C ARG A 56 -3.09 11.68 5.40
N LEU A 57 -3.03 10.35 5.52
CA LEU A 57 -4.09 9.51 6.03
C LEU A 57 -3.64 8.91 7.37
N VAL A 58 -4.21 9.44 8.45
CA VAL A 58 -3.97 8.91 9.80
C VAL A 58 -4.95 7.79 10.09
N ILE A 59 -4.41 6.60 10.40
CA ILE A 59 -5.17 5.43 10.84
C ILE A 59 -4.85 5.18 12.31
N ARG A 60 -5.87 5.30 13.18
CA ARG A 60 -5.72 5.14 14.63
C ARG A 60 -5.86 3.67 15.02
N ASP A 61 -4.85 2.88 14.70
CA ASP A 61 -4.80 1.45 15.01
C ASP A 61 -3.42 1.07 15.60
N PRO A 62 -3.36 0.33 16.73
CA PRO A 62 -2.10 -0.14 17.33
C PRO A 62 -1.23 -1.00 16.40
N MET A 63 -1.82 -1.68 15.43
CA MET A 63 -1.11 -2.49 14.43
C MET A 63 -0.52 -1.65 13.30
N VAL A 64 -0.86 -0.36 13.21
CA VAL A 64 -0.36 0.55 12.18
C VAL A 64 0.86 1.32 12.70
N SER A 65 1.96 1.16 11.99
CA SER A 65 3.22 1.87 12.27
C SER A 65 3.06 3.39 12.09
N ARG A 66 3.90 4.16 12.78
CA ARG A 66 3.88 5.64 12.72
C ARG A 66 3.91 6.16 11.28
N PHE A 67 4.80 5.60 10.48
CA PHE A 67 4.86 5.70 9.03
C PHE A 67 4.81 4.25 8.53
N HIS A 68 3.72 3.86 7.89
CA HIS A 68 3.46 2.45 7.57
C HIS A 68 3.68 2.17 6.10
N CYS A 69 3.04 2.96 5.24
CA CYS A 69 3.24 2.88 3.82
C CYS A 69 3.00 4.25 3.17
N GLU A 70 3.44 4.38 1.92
CA GLU A 70 3.13 5.53 1.08
C GLU A 70 2.53 5.07 -0.25
N ILE A 71 1.62 5.87 -0.80
CA ILE A 71 1.10 5.71 -2.17
C ILE A 71 1.57 6.87 -3.01
N ARG A 72 2.23 6.58 -4.13
CA ARG A 72 2.67 7.59 -5.10
C ARG A 72 1.89 7.45 -6.40
N ALA A 73 1.20 8.50 -6.81
CA ALA A 73 0.59 8.57 -8.14
C ALA A 73 1.65 8.98 -9.17
N ASP A 74 1.94 8.10 -10.12
CA ASP A 74 2.86 8.35 -11.22
C ASP A 74 2.21 8.05 -12.59
N ARG A 75 2.98 8.18 -13.68
CA ARG A 75 2.47 7.94 -15.05
C ARG A 75 2.03 6.50 -15.31
N LYS A 76 2.46 5.55 -14.48
CA LYS A 76 2.15 4.12 -14.59
C LYS A 76 0.95 3.73 -13.71
N GLY A 77 0.63 4.51 -12.69
CA GLY A 77 -0.51 4.27 -11.81
C GLY A 77 -0.27 4.77 -10.38
N ALA A 78 -1.11 4.34 -9.45
CA ALA A 78 -0.86 4.50 -8.01
C ALA A 78 0.07 3.37 -7.55
N ARG A 79 1.23 3.71 -6.99
CA ARG A 79 2.22 2.76 -6.48
C ARG A 79 2.28 2.84 -4.97
N LEU A 80 1.93 1.74 -4.29
CA LEU A 80 2.12 1.57 -2.86
C LEU A 80 3.55 1.12 -2.57
N ARG A 81 4.13 1.62 -1.49
CA ARG A 81 5.41 1.18 -0.92
C ARG A 81 5.31 1.09 0.60
N ASP A 82 5.69 -0.05 1.16
CA ASP A 82 5.87 -0.22 2.60
C ASP A 82 7.11 0.53 3.09
N THR A 83 7.02 1.18 4.25
CA THR A 83 8.12 1.99 4.81
C THR A 83 8.82 1.30 5.97
N ASP A 84 9.05 0.00 5.85
CA ASP A 84 9.62 -0.87 6.90
C ASP A 84 8.68 -0.96 8.11
N SER A 85 7.41 -1.27 7.82
CA SER A 85 6.39 -1.35 8.83
C SER A 85 6.49 -2.66 9.63
N LEU A 86 6.13 -2.59 10.92
CA LEU A 86 6.27 -3.73 11.84
C LEU A 86 5.44 -4.95 11.38
N ASN A 87 4.19 -4.72 10.96
CA ASN A 87 3.28 -5.79 10.56
C ASN A 87 3.28 -6.05 9.05
N GLY A 88 3.98 -5.23 8.27
CA GLY A 88 4.00 -5.26 6.81
C GLY A 88 2.73 -4.72 6.18
N THR A 89 2.83 -4.42 4.89
CA THR A 89 1.69 -4.04 4.05
C THR A 89 1.25 -5.22 3.17
N GLN A 90 -0.06 -5.38 3.00
CA GLN A 90 -0.65 -6.35 2.08
C GLN A 90 -1.47 -5.62 1.01
N VAL A 91 -1.48 -6.18 -0.20
CA VAL A 91 -2.37 -5.80 -1.30
C VAL A 91 -3.01 -7.06 -1.83
N ASP A 92 -4.34 -7.09 -1.83
CA ASP A 92 -5.17 -8.20 -2.29
C ASP A 92 -4.78 -9.55 -1.64
N GLY A 93 -4.46 -9.50 -0.35
CA GLY A 93 -4.08 -10.65 0.48
C GLY A 93 -2.61 -11.09 0.34
N VAL A 94 -1.80 -10.38 -0.44
CA VAL A 94 -0.38 -10.69 -0.64
C VAL A 94 0.48 -9.65 0.08
N ARG A 95 1.46 -10.08 0.88
CA ARG A 95 2.41 -9.17 1.52
C ARG A 95 3.36 -8.57 0.48
N VAL A 96 3.49 -7.25 0.48
CA VAL A 96 4.27 -6.51 -0.51
C VAL A 96 5.22 -5.52 0.16
N VAL A 97 6.40 -5.34 -0.45
CA VAL A 97 7.26 -4.17 -0.19
C VAL A 97 6.84 -3.02 -1.10
N GLU A 98 6.42 -3.35 -2.32
CA GLU A 98 6.00 -2.38 -3.33
C GLU A 98 5.03 -3.04 -4.32
N ALA A 99 3.97 -2.32 -4.71
CA ALA A 99 2.99 -2.79 -5.68
C ALA A 99 2.31 -1.64 -6.42
N TYR A 100 1.91 -1.85 -7.68
CA TYR A 100 0.96 -0.96 -8.34
C TYR A 100 -0.45 -1.38 -7.96
N LEU A 101 -1.26 -0.41 -7.55
CA LEU A 101 -2.65 -0.62 -7.16
C LEU A 101 -3.55 -0.53 -8.37
N GLU A 102 -4.55 -1.41 -8.41
CA GLU A 102 -5.64 -1.35 -9.36
C GLU A 102 -6.89 -0.77 -8.71
N HIS A 103 -7.89 -0.42 -9.53
CA HIS A 103 -9.17 0.02 -8.99
C HIS A 103 -9.80 -1.12 -8.19
N GLY A 104 -10.04 -0.87 -6.90
CA GLY A 104 -10.65 -1.85 -6.00
C GLY A 104 -9.66 -2.73 -5.24
N SER A 105 -8.35 -2.57 -5.43
CA SER A 105 -7.34 -3.24 -4.60
C SER A 105 -7.58 -2.98 -3.10
N ARG A 106 -7.38 -4.02 -2.29
CA ARG A 106 -7.61 -4.02 -0.84
C ARG A 106 -6.35 -4.23 -0.02
#